data_AF-A0A8T0U414-F1
#
_entry.id   AF-A0A8T0U414-F1
#
_cell.length_a   1.000
_cell.length_b   1.000
_cell.length_c   1.000
_cell.angle_alpha   90.00
_cell.angle_beta   90.00
_cell.angle_gamma   90.00
#
_symmetry.space_group_name_H-M   'P 1'
#
loop_
_entity.id
_entity.type
_entity.pdbx_description
1 polymer ?
#
loop_
_entity_poly.entity_id
_entity_poly.type
_entity_poly.pdbx_seq_one_letter_code
_entity_poly.pdbx_strand_id
1 'polypeptide(L)'
;MANLEIIRSPLPEENNNFNFSNLYLFHTPLGPNRNQFGVTSSDSATGLGSIIVNNWPIYDGAGPNAAIVARAQGMHVYAGNWNNVFSIVFEIQRFKGSTLQVMGISVENGEFAIVGGTGQFAMASGVIYKNFHEQRSDGNIIRLTIQGSSPLLKGWSPPPSQVTKIGPLGGDGGVAQDITDTPGRLESITVQSGVVVDAISFSYADQAGKKRTAGPWGGSGRCSHTIQLGPSEFVKGISGTVGLYRSCNVIASLTIVTNAKTYGPFGLGDGTPFTVPVEDNHSVVGFFGRSSRYLDAIGVYVATTTMNQGCCDF
;
A
#
# COMPACT_ATOMS: atom_id res chain seq x y z
N MET A 1 -38.39 -21.73 18.28
CA MET A 1 -38.55 -20.47 17.54
C MET A 1 -37.18 -19.83 17.39
N ALA A 2 -36.79 -19.43 16.18
CA ALA A 2 -35.52 -18.74 15.97
C ALA A 2 -35.63 -17.31 16.52
N ASN A 3 -34.69 -16.93 17.39
CA ASN A 3 -34.59 -15.56 17.86
C ASN A 3 -33.64 -14.80 16.91
N LEU A 4 -34.17 -13.81 16.20
CA LEU A 4 -33.43 -12.96 15.26
C LEU A 4 -33.45 -11.53 15.83
N GLU A 5 -32.42 -11.20 16.59
CA GLU A 5 -32.28 -9.88 17.24
C GLU A 5 -31.21 -9.04 16.52
N ILE A 6 -31.51 -7.76 16.28
CA ILE A 6 -30.54 -6.78 15.76
C ILE A 6 -30.01 -5.97 16.95
N ILE A 7 -28.76 -6.23 17.33
CA ILE A 7 -28.08 -5.50 18.40
C ILE A 7 -27.42 -4.25 17.81
N ARG A 8 -27.71 -3.07 18.36
CA ARG A 8 -27.03 -1.83 17.95
C ARG A 8 -25.60 -1.81 18.48
N SER A 9 -24.65 -1.52 17.60
CA SER A 9 -23.26 -1.32 18.00
C SER A 9 -23.11 0.02 18.75
N PRO A 10 -22.59 0.05 19.99
CA PRO A 10 -22.60 1.24 20.84
C PRO A 10 -21.44 2.22 20.59
N LEU A 11 -20.52 1.92 19.66
CA LEU A 11 -19.34 2.76 19.38
C LEU A 11 -19.23 3.05 17.88
N PRO A 12 -18.70 4.23 17.48
CA PRO A 12 -18.28 4.46 16.10
C PRO A 12 -17.26 3.39 15.69
N GLU A 13 -17.46 2.75 14.54
CA GLU A 13 -16.43 1.88 13.97
C GLU A 13 -15.21 2.74 13.62
N GLU A 14 -14.05 2.38 14.15
CA GLU A 14 -12.79 2.95 13.68
C GLU A 14 -12.54 2.41 12.26
N ASN A 15 -12.37 3.32 11.30
CA ASN A 15 -12.26 2.98 9.89
C ASN A 15 -10.89 3.35 9.32
N ASN A 16 -10.34 2.48 8.48
CA ASN A 16 -9.27 2.83 7.57
C ASN A 16 -9.88 3.53 6.35
N ASN A 17 -9.53 4.81 6.14
CA ASN A 17 -9.91 5.55 4.94
C ASN A 17 -8.84 5.37 3.86
N PHE A 18 -9.26 5.15 2.62
CA PHE A 18 -8.38 5.07 1.47
C PHE A 18 -8.84 6.00 0.34
N ASN A 19 -7.86 6.61 -0.32
CA ASN A 19 -8.06 7.48 -1.48
C ASN A 19 -6.97 7.18 -2.51
N PHE A 20 -7.34 6.49 -3.58
CA PHE A 20 -6.46 6.19 -4.71
C PHE A 20 -6.87 7.05 -5.89
N SER A 21 -5.91 7.75 -6.49
CA SER A 21 -6.15 8.65 -7.63
C SER A 21 -5.10 8.41 -8.70
N ASN A 22 -5.35 8.95 -9.90
CA ASN A 22 -4.50 8.75 -11.08
C ASN A 22 -4.36 7.28 -11.47
N LEU A 23 -5.45 6.52 -11.34
CA LEU A 23 -5.56 5.16 -11.86
C LEU A 23 -6.21 5.20 -13.24
N TYR A 24 -5.82 4.28 -14.12
CA TYR A 24 -6.28 4.26 -15.52
C TYR A 24 -6.74 2.86 -15.91
N LEU A 25 -8.04 2.68 -16.09
CA LEU A 25 -8.65 1.44 -16.55
C LEU A 25 -8.67 1.40 -18.08
N PHE A 26 -8.09 0.35 -18.64
CA PHE A 26 -8.02 0.17 -20.09
C PHE A 26 -9.15 -0.75 -20.53
N HIS A 27 -10.22 -0.17 -21.07
CA HIS A 27 -11.36 -0.89 -21.64
C HIS A 27 -11.06 -1.15 -23.12
N THR A 28 -10.70 -2.38 -23.49
CA THR A 28 -10.23 -2.74 -24.85
C THR A 28 -11.18 -3.77 -25.47
N PRO A 29 -12.36 -3.36 -25.97
CA PRO A 29 -13.35 -4.25 -26.61
C PRO A 29 -12.86 -4.92 -27.90
N LEU A 30 -11.95 -4.29 -28.64
CA LEU A 30 -11.64 -4.67 -30.03
C LEU A 30 -10.17 -5.06 -30.21
N GLY A 31 -9.88 -5.65 -31.37
CA GLY A 31 -8.51 -5.97 -31.78
C GLY A 31 -7.92 -7.25 -31.16
N PRO A 32 -6.65 -7.54 -31.46
CA PRO A 32 -5.96 -8.75 -30.99
C PRO A 32 -5.72 -8.76 -29.48
N ASN A 33 -5.64 -7.58 -28.86
CA ASN A 33 -5.41 -7.41 -27.42
C ASN A 33 -6.72 -7.18 -26.63
N ARG A 34 -7.86 -7.59 -27.20
CA ARG A 34 -9.15 -7.43 -26.53
C ARG A 34 -9.11 -8.06 -25.14
N ASN A 35 -9.67 -7.36 -24.16
CA ASN A 35 -9.62 -7.78 -22.76
C ASN A 35 -11.02 -8.04 -22.19
N GLN A 36 -11.94 -8.38 -23.07
CA GLN A 36 -13.29 -8.82 -22.76
C GLN A 36 -13.84 -9.73 -23.86
N PHE A 37 -14.92 -10.44 -23.56
CA PHE A 37 -15.53 -11.40 -24.46
C PHE A 37 -17.05 -11.50 -24.25
N GLY A 38 -17.81 -11.48 -25.35
CA GLY A 38 -19.27 -11.67 -25.32
C GLY A 38 -19.63 -13.14 -25.13
N VAL A 39 -20.47 -13.43 -24.14
CA VAL A 39 -20.83 -14.80 -23.71
C VAL A 39 -22.17 -15.25 -24.28
N THR A 40 -23.10 -14.31 -24.48
CA THR A 40 -24.47 -14.60 -24.93
C THR A 40 -24.78 -13.87 -26.24
N SER A 41 -25.71 -14.44 -27.01
CA SER A 41 -26.42 -13.69 -28.04
C SER A 41 -27.37 -12.68 -27.39
N SER A 42 -27.50 -11.50 -27.99
CA SER A 42 -28.46 -10.48 -27.57
C SER A 42 -29.72 -10.52 -28.43
N ASP A 43 -30.82 -10.02 -27.89
CA ASP A 43 -32.01 -9.73 -28.68
C ASP A 43 -31.68 -8.75 -29.82
N SER A 44 -32.10 -9.07 -31.05
CA SER A 44 -31.69 -8.33 -32.25
C SER A 44 -32.30 -6.93 -32.37
N ALA A 45 -33.46 -6.70 -31.74
CA ALA A 45 -34.14 -5.41 -31.80
C ALA A 45 -33.71 -4.48 -30.66
N THR A 46 -33.43 -5.04 -29.48
CA THR A 46 -33.24 -4.28 -28.24
C THR A 46 -31.83 -4.40 -27.66
N GLY A 47 -31.04 -5.40 -28.05
CA GLY A 47 -29.74 -5.71 -27.45
C GLY A 47 -29.83 -6.39 -26.07
N LEU A 48 -31.04 -6.62 -25.55
CA LEU A 48 -31.24 -7.24 -24.23
C LEU A 48 -30.60 -8.62 -24.13
N GLY A 49 -30.03 -8.90 -22.95
CA GLY A 49 -29.44 -10.19 -22.65
C GLY A 49 -27.97 -10.34 -23.09
N SER A 50 -27.35 -9.30 -23.65
CA SER A 50 -25.91 -9.29 -23.90
C SER A 50 -25.13 -9.35 -22.58
N ILE A 51 -24.34 -10.40 -22.39
CA ILE A 51 -23.44 -10.60 -21.26
C ILE A 51 -22.01 -10.59 -21.79
N ILE A 52 -21.16 -9.75 -21.21
CA ILE A 52 -19.74 -9.68 -21.54
C ILE A 52 -18.94 -9.92 -20.26
N VAL A 53 -17.96 -10.81 -20.34
CA VAL A 53 -16.96 -11.00 -19.28
C VAL A 53 -15.74 -10.13 -19.57
N ASN A 54 -15.18 -9.52 -18.52
CA ASN A 54 -14.06 -8.58 -18.64
C ASN A 54 -12.89 -8.93 -17.72
N ASN A 55 -11.70 -8.57 -18.20
CA ASN A 55 -10.43 -8.59 -17.46
C ASN A 55 -9.66 -7.31 -17.76
N TRP A 56 -10.20 -6.17 -17.35
CA TRP A 56 -9.66 -4.85 -17.70
C TRP A 56 -8.46 -4.50 -16.80
N PRO A 57 -7.25 -4.28 -17.35
CA PRO A 57 -6.11 -3.86 -16.56
C PRO A 57 -6.27 -2.41 -16.11
N ILE A 58 -5.83 -2.14 -14.88
CA ILE A 58 -5.80 -0.83 -14.24
C ILE A 58 -4.33 -0.48 -13.97
N TYR A 59 -3.89 0.65 -14.51
CA TYR A 59 -2.52 1.13 -14.43
C TYR A 59 -2.40 2.33 -13.50
N ASP A 60 -1.18 2.60 -13.01
CA ASP A 60 -0.82 3.81 -12.24
C ASP A 60 -0.50 5.05 -13.12
N GLY A 61 -0.69 4.93 -14.43
CA GLY A 61 -0.49 5.99 -15.40
C GLY A 61 -1.12 5.64 -16.75
N ALA A 62 -1.25 6.63 -17.63
CA ALA A 62 -1.72 6.43 -19.02
C ALA A 62 -0.56 6.19 -20.02
N GLY A 63 0.68 6.43 -19.61
CA GLY A 63 1.86 6.36 -20.47
C GLY A 63 2.37 4.94 -20.72
N PRO A 64 3.30 4.76 -21.67
CA PRO A 64 3.80 3.44 -22.08
C PRO A 64 4.59 2.70 -20.98
N ASN A 65 5.08 3.41 -19.96
CA ASN A 65 5.84 2.84 -18.84
C ASN A 65 4.97 2.61 -17.59
N ALA A 66 3.66 2.78 -17.69
CA ALA A 66 2.77 2.59 -16.55
C ALA A 66 2.74 1.13 -16.11
N ALA A 67 2.72 0.89 -14.80
CA ALA A 67 2.67 -0.43 -14.22
C ALA A 67 1.22 -0.84 -13.95
N ILE A 68 0.91 -2.13 -14.18
CA ILE A 68 -0.38 -2.68 -13.76
C ILE A 68 -0.41 -2.72 -12.24
N VAL A 69 -1.44 -2.13 -11.64
CA VAL A 69 -1.64 -2.13 -10.19
C VAL A 69 -2.84 -2.97 -9.76
N ALA A 70 -3.80 -3.19 -10.66
CA ALA A 70 -4.97 -4.02 -10.42
C ALA A 70 -5.63 -4.46 -11.73
N ARG A 71 -6.63 -5.34 -11.63
CA ARG A 71 -7.52 -5.74 -12.75
C ARG A 71 -8.98 -5.70 -12.32
N ALA A 72 -9.85 -5.14 -13.15
CA ALA A 72 -11.29 -5.25 -13.01
C ALA A 72 -11.77 -6.54 -13.71
N GLN A 73 -12.08 -7.55 -12.90
CA GLN A 73 -12.41 -8.91 -13.32
C GLN A 73 -13.85 -9.23 -12.95
N GLY A 74 -14.68 -9.52 -13.96
CA GLY A 74 -16.10 -9.80 -13.74
C GLY A 74 -16.89 -9.74 -15.03
N MET A 75 -18.08 -9.14 -14.98
CA MET A 75 -18.96 -9.04 -16.13
C MET A 75 -19.77 -7.75 -16.17
N HIS A 76 -20.30 -7.45 -17.35
CA HIS A 76 -21.35 -6.47 -17.52
C HIS A 76 -22.47 -7.01 -18.41
N VAL A 77 -23.71 -6.64 -18.07
CA VAL A 77 -24.93 -7.14 -18.69
C VAL A 77 -25.79 -5.99 -19.20
N TYR A 78 -26.29 -6.11 -20.43
CA TYR A 78 -27.25 -5.18 -21.00
C TYR A 78 -28.68 -5.58 -20.64
N ALA A 79 -29.29 -4.79 -19.76
CA ALA A 79 -30.66 -4.99 -19.27
C ALA A 79 -31.50 -3.70 -19.42
N GLY A 80 -31.31 -2.96 -20.51
CA GLY A 80 -31.83 -1.60 -20.74
C GLY A 80 -30.77 -0.52 -20.50
N ASN A 81 -29.81 -0.80 -19.60
CA ASN A 81 -28.52 -0.14 -19.51
C ASN A 81 -27.44 -1.18 -19.18
N TRP A 82 -26.17 -0.82 -19.37
CA TRP A 82 -25.04 -1.66 -18.97
C TRP A 82 -24.89 -1.65 -17.46
N ASN A 83 -25.06 -2.82 -16.84
CA ASN A 83 -24.84 -3.04 -15.42
C ASN A 83 -23.55 -3.83 -15.25
N ASN A 84 -22.62 -3.31 -14.45
CA ASN A 84 -21.32 -3.91 -14.20
C ASN A 84 -21.31 -4.55 -12.81
N VAL A 85 -20.76 -5.76 -12.74
CA VAL A 85 -20.48 -6.49 -11.50
C VAL A 85 -19.11 -7.11 -11.64
N PHE A 86 -18.13 -6.59 -10.91
CA PHE A 86 -16.76 -7.08 -10.98
C PHE A 86 -16.01 -6.86 -9.68
N SER A 87 -14.91 -7.57 -9.52
CA SER A 87 -13.91 -7.30 -8.48
C SER A 87 -12.76 -6.50 -9.08
N ILE A 88 -12.28 -5.48 -8.38
CA ILE A 88 -10.94 -4.95 -8.60
C ILE A 88 -9.97 -5.81 -7.79
N VAL A 89 -9.16 -6.60 -8.47
CA VAL A 89 -8.15 -7.47 -7.88
C VAL A 89 -6.80 -6.76 -7.95
N PHE A 90 -6.23 -6.45 -6.80
CA PHE A 90 -4.95 -5.73 -6.75
C PHE A 90 -3.77 -6.66 -7.03
N GLU A 91 -2.85 -6.18 -7.87
CA GLU A 91 -1.59 -6.84 -8.22
C GLU A 91 -0.39 -6.10 -7.63
N ILE A 92 -0.54 -4.81 -7.30
CA ILE A 92 0.51 -4.03 -6.65
C ILE A 92 0.89 -4.66 -5.32
N GLN A 93 2.19 -4.81 -5.08
CA GLN A 93 2.74 -5.65 -4.01
C GLN A 93 2.11 -5.42 -2.64
N ARG A 94 1.86 -4.16 -2.28
CA ARG A 94 1.26 -3.79 -0.99
C ARG A 94 -0.16 -4.35 -0.80
N PHE A 95 -0.95 -4.40 -1.87
CA PHE A 95 -2.36 -4.80 -1.83
C PHE A 95 -2.60 -6.13 -2.54
N LYS A 96 -1.54 -6.82 -2.95
CA LYS A 96 -1.63 -8.01 -3.80
C LYS A 96 -2.56 -9.06 -3.19
N GLY A 97 -3.55 -9.47 -3.96
CA GLY A 97 -4.58 -10.44 -3.54
C GLY A 97 -5.72 -9.87 -2.69
N SER A 98 -5.68 -8.59 -2.30
CA SER A 98 -6.84 -7.88 -1.76
C SER A 98 -7.79 -7.49 -2.90
N THR A 99 -9.08 -7.35 -2.60
CA THR A 99 -10.08 -6.99 -3.61
C THR A 99 -11.02 -5.89 -3.15
N LEU A 100 -11.54 -5.12 -4.09
CA LEU A 100 -12.77 -4.34 -3.92
C LEU A 100 -13.88 -4.97 -4.76
N GLN A 101 -15.06 -5.14 -4.18
CA GLN A 101 -16.25 -5.62 -4.87
C GLN A 101 -17.04 -4.43 -5.39
N VAL A 102 -17.31 -4.42 -6.70
CA VAL A 102 -17.75 -3.22 -7.41
C VAL A 102 -19.02 -3.49 -8.18
N MET A 103 -19.99 -2.57 -8.06
CA MET A 103 -21.23 -2.57 -8.83
C MET A 103 -21.52 -1.18 -9.39
N GLY A 104 -22.07 -1.10 -10.59
CA GLY A 104 -22.67 0.14 -11.09
C GLY A 104 -22.89 0.17 -12.59
N ILE A 105 -23.38 1.30 -13.09
CA ILE A 105 -23.83 1.42 -14.49
C ILE A 105 -22.81 2.11 -15.37
N SER A 106 -22.78 1.73 -16.65
CA SER A 106 -21.89 2.29 -17.69
C SER A 106 -20.38 2.15 -17.38
N VAL A 107 -19.50 2.25 -18.37
CA VAL A 107 -18.05 2.14 -18.17
C VAL A 107 -17.37 3.51 -18.20
N GLU A 108 -17.86 4.44 -19.01
CA GLU A 108 -17.10 5.62 -19.44
C GLU A 108 -17.08 6.77 -18.42
N ASN A 109 -18.25 7.13 -17.88
CA ASN A 109 -18.40 8.25 -16.97
C ASN A 109 -19.34 7.91 -15.82
N GLY A 110 -19.23 8.67 -14.72
CA GLY A 110 -20.08 8.55 -13.54
C GLY A 110 -19.39 7.82 -12.41
N GLU A 111 -20.14 6.97 -11.70
CA GLU A 111 -19.66 6.32 -10.48
C GLU A 111 -19.86 4.79 -10.53
N PHE A 112 -18.98 4.06 -9.86
CA PHE A 112 -19.27 2.73 -9.35
C PHE A 112 -19.34 2.76 -7.82
N ALA A 113 -20.20 1.93 -7.25
CA ALA A 113 -20.24 1.68 -5.81
C ALA A 113 -19.25 0.58 -5.44
N ILE A 114 -18.50 0.81 -4.37
CA ILE A 114 -17.77 -0.24 -3.65
C ILE A 114 -18.76 -0.83 -2.66
N VAL A 115 -19.11 -2.10 -2.84
CA VAL A 115 -20.11 -2.82 -2.04
C VAL A 115 -19.48 -3.84 -1.08
N GLY A 116 -18.16 -3.94 -1.09
CA GLY A 116 -17.39 -4.84 -0.23
C GLY A 116 -15.93 -4.89 -0.64
N GLY A 117 -15.20 -5.79 0.01
CA GLY A 117 -13.82 -6.10 -0.34
C GLY A 117 -13.27 -7.24 0.51
N THR A 118 -12.04 -7.63 0.22
CA THR A 118 -11.31 -8.70 0.93
C THR A 118 -9.88 -8.27 1.24
N GLY A 119 -9.20 -9.02 2.11
CA GLY A 119 -7.83 -8.70 2.52
C GLY A 119 -7.77 -7.37 3.26
N GLN A 120 -6.91 -6.46 2.82
CA GLN A 120 -6.78 -5.13 3.45
C GLN A 120 -8.04 -4.24 3.29
N PHE A 121 -8.99 -4.64 2.44
CA PHE A 121 -10.24 -3.91 2.20
C PHE A 121 -11.47 -4.72 2.65
N ALA A 122 -11.32 -5.61 3.63
CA ALA A 122 -12.45 -6.37 4.14
C ALA A 122 -13.59 -5.45 4.61
N MET A 123 -14.81 -5.76 4.15
CA MET A 123 -16.02 -4.95 4.39
C MET A 123 -15.90 -3.49 3.93
N ALA A 124 -15.07 -3.21 2.92
CA ALA A 124 -14.95 -1.87 2.38
C ALA A 124 -16.25 -1.36 1.76
N SER A 125 -16.50 -0.07 1.90
CA SER A 125 -17.58 0.66 1.23
C SER A 125 -17.06 1.98 0.67
N GLY A 126 -17.70 2.52 -0.35
CA GLY A 126 -17.23 3.76 -0.99
C GLY A 126 -17.67 3.92 -2.45
N VAL A 127 -16.99 4.83 -3.15
CA VAL A 127 -17.30 5.27 -4.50
C VAL A 127 -16.04 5.26 -5.37
N ILE A 128 -16.18 4.81 -6.61
CA ILE A 128 -15.18 4.93 -7.66
C ILE A 128 -15.70 5.93 -8.68
N TYR A 129 -15.06 7.09 -8.77
CA TYR A 129 -15.34 8.08 -9.79
C TYR A 129 -14.64 7.69 -11.10
N LYS A 130 -15.39 7.77 -12.20
CA LYS A 130 -14.96 7.38 -13.55
C LYS A 130 -15.03 8.60 -14.46
N ASN A 131 -13.94 8.91 -15.13
CA ASN A 131 -13.89 9.97 -16.12
C ASN A 131 -13.24 9.45 -17.39
N PHE A 132 -13.88 9.66 -18.53
CA PHE A 132 -13.28 9.40 -19.82
C PHE A 132 -11.94 10.15 -19.95
N HIS A 133 -10.89 9.43 -20.37
CA HIS A 133 -9.56 9.98 -20.53
C HIS A 133 -9.14 10.07 -22.00
N GLU A 134 -9.25 8.96 -22.74
CA GLU A 134 -8.75 8.87 -24.12
C GLU A 134 -9.55 7.83 -24.92
N GLN A 135 -9.84 8.15 -26.18
CA GLN A 135 -10.35 7.21 -27.19
C GLN A 135 -9.18 6.65 -27.98
N ARG A 136 -9.09 5.34 -28.08
CA ARG A 136 -8.15 4.60 -28.93
C ARG A 136 -8.91 3.86 -30.03
N SER A 137 -8.18 3.31 -30.99
CA SER A 137 -8.75 2.50 -32.07
C SER A 137 -9.33 1.17 -31.61
N ASP A 138 -8.84 0.65 -30.47
CA ASP A 138 -9.21 -0.65 -29.90
C ASP A 138 -10.12 -0.54 -28.66
N GLY A 139 -10.39 0.69 -28.18
CA GLY A 139 -11.12 0.92 -26.94
C GLY A 139 -10.90 2.28 -26.32
N ASN A 140 -11.17 2.38 -25.01
CA ASN A 140 -11.12 3.62 -24.24
C ASN A 140 -10.22 3.46 -23.01
N ILE A 141 -9.61 4.56 -22.58
CA ILE A 141 -8.98 4.67 -21.26
C ILE A 141 -9.90 5.50 -20.37
N ILE A 142 -10.19 4.98 -19.17
CA ILE A 142 -10.99 5.65 -18.15
C ILE A 142 -10.12 5.94 -16.94
N ARG A 143 -10.06 7.21 -16.52
CA ARG A 143 -9.39 7.61 -15.29
C ARG A 143 -10.29 7.31 -14.10
N LEU A 144 -9.74 6.64 -13.10
CA LEU A 144 -10.40 6.27 -11.85
C LEU A 144 -9.85 7.05 -10.66
N THR A 145 -10.76 7.45 -9.79
CA THR A 145 -10.47 7.88 -8.41
C THR A 145 -11.30 7.02 -7.47
N ILE A 146 -10.65 6.24 -6.61
CA ILE A 146 -11.27 5.30 -5.69
C ILE A 146 -11.25 5.92 -4.29
N GLN A 147 -12.41 6.14 -3.69
CA GLN A 147 -12.54 6.64 -2.33
C GLN A 147 -13.41 5.69 -1.53
N GLY A 148 -12.95 5.33 -0.34
CA GLY A 148 -13.74 4.46 0.52
C GLY A 148 -13.15 4.31 1.90
N SER A 149 -13.83 3.50 2.69
CA SER A 149 -13.42 3.14 4.03
C SER A 149 -13.68 1.67 4.28
N SER A 150 -12.85 1.07 5.13
CA SER A 150 -13.04 -0.29 5.64
C SER A 150 -12.93 -0.28 7.16
N PRO A 151 -13.81 -0.96 7.88
CA PRO A 151 -13.75 -1.02 9.34
C PRO A 151 -12.50 -1.78 9.82
N LEU A 152 -11.97 -1.33 10.95
CA LEU A 152 -10.97 -2.07 11.70
C LEU A 152 -11.65 -3.26 12.39
N LEU A 153 -11.52 -4.43 11.78
CA LEU A 153 -12.07 -5.67 12.31
C LEU A 153 -11.31 -6.11 13.57
N LYS A 154 -11.87 -5.82 14.75
CA LYS A 154 -11.36 -6.34 16.03
C LYS A 154 -11.53 -7.86 16.08
N GLY A 155 -10.43 -8.59 16.16
CA GLY A 155 -10.41 -10.06 16.23
C GLY A 155 -10.15 -10.77 14.90
N TRP A 156 -10.16 -10.05 13.77
CA TRP A 156 -9.63 -10.54 12.50
C TRP A 156 -8.38 -9.74 12.14
N SER A 157 -7.24 -10.22 12.63
CA SER A 157 -5.96 -9.84 12.05
C SER A 157 -5.74 -10.72 10.81
N PRO A 158 -5.28 -10.19 9.66
CA PRO A 158 -4.60 -11.06 8.70
C PRO A 158 -3.54 -11.87 9.48
N PRO A 159 -3.22 -13.12 9.09
CA PRO A 159 -2.24 -13.94 9.80
C PRO A 159 -1.05 -13.03 10.13
N PRO A 160 -0.65 -12.91 11.42
CA PRO A 160 0.27 -11.86 11.84
C PRO A 160 1.45 -11.92 10.89
N SER A 161 1.65 -10.83 10.14
CA SER A 161 2.83 -10.70 9.30
C SER A 161 4.01 -10.97 10.22
N GLN A 162 4.78 -12.02 9.92
CA GLN A 162 5.91 -12.38 10.77
C GLN A 162 6.88 -11.21 10.72
N VAL A 163 7.04 -10.53 11.86
CA VAL A 163 7.95 -9.40 11.98
C VAL A 163 9.29 -9.93 12.51
N THR A 164 10.35 -9.75 11.73
CA THR A 164 11.72 -10.13 12.08
C THR A 164 12.59 -8.90 12.27
N LYS A 165 13.54 -8.95 13.20
CA LYS A 165 14.54 -7.89 13.42
C LYS A 165 15.81 -8.20 12.61
N ILE A 166 16.30 -7.21 11.88
CA ILE A 166 17.60 -7.27 11.19
C ILE A 166 18.51 -6.17 11.75
N GLY A 167 19.70 -6.55 12.20
CA GLY A 167 20.68 -5.64 12.83
C GLY A 167 20.71 -5.74 14.37
N PRO A 168 21.17 -4.70 15.09
CA PRO A 168 21.50 -3.38 14.57
C PRO A 168 22.91 -3.34 13.95
N LEU A 169 23.11 -2.40 13.03
CA LEU A 169 24.41 -2.09 12.42
C LEU A 169 24.87 -0.75 12.97
N GLY A 170 26.15 -0.60 13.33
CA GLY A 170 26.68 0.62 13.91
C GLY A 170 27.74 0.37 14.99
N GLY A 171 27.89 1.32 15.91
CA GLY A 171 28.75 1.19 17.08
C GLY A 171 28.01 0.73 18.34
N ASP A 172 28.78 0.33 19.35
CA ASP A 172 28.27 -0.19 20.63
C ASP A 172 27.94 0.92 21.65
N GLY A 173 28.08 2.19 21.25
CA GLY A 173 27.80 3.36 22.08
C GLY A 173 26.32 3.51 22.44
N GLY A 174 26.04 4.50 23.27
CA GLY A 174 24.69 4.87 23.71
C GLY A 174 23.90 3.80 24.45
N VAL A 175 22.58 3.94 24.45
CA VAL A 175 21.63 3.05 25.12
C VAL A 175 20.75 2.38 24.07
N ALA A 176 20.41 1.11 24.30
CA ALA A 176 19.48 0.38 23.43
C ALA A 176 18.12 1.09 23.37
N GLN A 177 17.61 1.25 22.15
CA GLN A 177 16.32 1.84 21.86
C GLN A 177 15.47 0.81 21.13
N ASP A 178 14.24 0.64 21.58
CA ASP A 178 13.31 -0.29 20.98
C ASP A 178 11.86 0.16 21.18
N ILE A 179 10.98 -0.35 20.33
CA ILE A 179 9.53 -0.22 20.47
C ILE A 179 8.97 -1.46 21.18
N THR A 180 7.90 -1.28 21.94
CA THR A 180 7.25 -2.37 22.68
C THR A 180 6.08 -2.99 21.93
N ASP A 181 5.39 -2.19 21.10
CA ASP A 181 4.29 -2.66 20.26
C ASP A 181 4.84 -3.35 18.99
N THR A 182 4.11 -4.34 18.46
CA THR A 182 4.49 -5.00 17.20
C THR A 182 4.13 -4.09 16.01
N PRO A 183 5.12 -3.61 15.23
CA PRO A 183 4.86 -2.67 14.15
C PRO A 183 4.15 -3.36 12.98
N GLY A 184 3.12 -2.72 12.42
CA GLY A 184 2.39 -3.20 11.25
C GLY A 184 2.76 -2.44 9.98
N ARG A 185 2.75 -1.10 10.01
CA ARG A 185 3.08 -0.25 8.86
C ARG A 185 3.74 1.04 9.29
N LEU A 186 4.89 1.34 8.70
CA LEU A 186 5.53 2.65 8.82
C LEU A 186 4.71 3.74 8.09
N GLU A 187 4.47 4.88 8.74
CA GLU A 187 3.74 6.01 8.16
C GLU A 187 4.63 7.21 7.88
N SER A 188 5.57 7.51 8.78
CA SER A 188 6.50 8.62 8.61
C SER A 188 7.85 8.32 9.24
N ILE A 189 8.91 8.91 8.69
CA ILE A 189 10.26 8.85 9.23
C ILE A 189 10.78 10.27 9.32
N THR A 190 11.31 10.67 10.46
CA THR A 190 12.06 11.93 10.59
C THR A 190 13.50 11.61 10.92
N VAL A 191 14.43 12.12 10.12
CA VAL A 191 15.87 12.02 10.37
C VAL A 191 16.40 13.39 10.74
N GLN A 192 17.04 13.47 11.90
CA GLN A 192 17.84 14.63 12.31
C GLN A 192 19.32 14.37 11.97
N SER A 193 19.95 15.28 11.25
CA SER A 193 21.35 15.11 10.82
C SER A 193 22.13 16.42 10.76
N GLY A 194 23.45 16.27 10.83
CA GLY A 194 24.45 17.29 10.54
C GLY A 194 25.58 16.67 9.74
N VAL A 195 26.76 16.54 10.36
CA VAL A 195 27.88 15.77 9.79
C VAL A 195 27.56 14.27 9.79
N VAL A 196 26.92 13.80 10.86
CA VAL A 196 26.44 12.42 11.04
C VAL A 196 24.92 12.42 11.28
N VAL A 197 24.32 11.24 11.44
CA VAL A 197 22.92 11.12 11.85
C VAL A 197 22.83 11.35 13.35
N ASP A 198 22.17 12.44 13.74
CA ASP A 198 22.01 12.84 15.14
C ASP A 198 20.87 12.07 15.80
N ALA A 199 19.74 11.89 15.11
CA ALA A 199 18.61 11.14 15.62
C ALA A 199 17.66 10.63 14.53
N ILE A 200 16.81 9.68 14.94
CA ILE A 200 15.68 9.19 14.15
C ILE A 200 14.42 9.16 15.02
N SER A 201 13.28 9.55 14.44
CA SER A 201 11.94 9.27 14.97
C SER A 201 11.04 8.78 13.85
N PHE A 202 9.98 8.07 14.20
CA PHE A 202 9.05 7.55 13.20
C PHE A 202 7.65 7.36 13.79
N SER A 203 6.65 7.33 12.91
CA SER A 203 5.30 6.92 13.25
C SER A 203 4.91 5.69 12.46
N TYR A 204 4.08 4.84 13.06
CA TYR A 204 3.64 3.59 12.48
C TYR A 204 2.24 3.22 12.98
N ALA A 205 1.48 2.47 12.20
CA ALA A 205 0.35 1.72 12.69
C ALA A 205 0.86 0.38 13.25
N ASP A 206 0.48 0.03 14.48
CA ASP A 206 0.72 -1.31 15.02
C ASP A 206 -0.17 -2.35 14.31
N GLN A 207 0.03 -3.65 14.60
CA GLN A 207 -0.79 -4.72 14.01
C GLN A 207 -2.28 -4.63 14.40
N ALA A 208 -2.65 -3.84 15.42
CA ALA A 208 -4.04 -3.56 15.76
C ALA A 208 -4.61 -2.33 15.02
N GLY A 209 -3.81 -1.71 14.13
CA GLY A 209 -4.20 -0.52 13.37
C GLY A 209 -4.08 0.80 14.14
N LYS A 210 -3.60 0.77 15.39
CA LYS A 210 -3.45 1.98 16.20
C LYS A 210 -2.17 2.71 15.83
N LYS A 211 -2.27 4.02 15.63
CA LYS A 211 -1.13 4.89 15.37
C LYS A 211 -0.23 5.02 16.61
N ARG A 212 1.07 4.82 16.41
CA ARG A 212 2.15 4.90 17.40
C ARG A 212 3.26 5.82 16.89
N THR A 213 4.06 6.30 17.82
CA THR A 213 5.24 7.13 17.55
C THR A 213 6.42 6.67 18.40
N ALA A 214 7.62 6.68 17.82
CA ALA A 214 8.85 6.32 18.51
C ALA A 214 9.95 7.35 18.25
N GLY A 215 10.82 7.55 19.23
CA GLY A 215 11.89 8.55 19.21
C GLY A 215 11.43 9.96 19.63
N PRO A 216 12.27 10.99 19.43
CA PRO A 216 13.57 10.91 18.77
C PRO A 216 14.59 10.09 19.57
N TRP A 217 15.29 9.21 18.88
CA TRP A 217 16.40 8.44 19.41
C TRP A 217 17.70 9.10 18.97
N GLY A 218 18.28 9.91 19.87
CA GLY A 218 19.48 10.68 19.62
C GLY A 218 19.33 12.16 19.99
N GLY A 219 20.17 13.01 19.42
CA GLY A 219 20.19 14.47 19.65
C GLY A 219 19.39 15.29 18.63
N SER A 220 19.31 16.59 18.85
CA SER A 220 18.47 17.51 18.07
C SER A 220 18.91 17.72 16.61
N GLY A 221 20.18 17.41 16.28
CA GLY A 221 20.79 17.65 14.98
C GLY A 221 20.80 19.10 14.51
N ARG A 222 21.22 19.32 13.27
CA ARG A 222 21.20 20.66 12.61
C ARG A 222 20.05 20.79 11.62
N CYS A 223 19.78 19.74 10.87
CA CYS A 223 18.71 19.66 9.88
C CYS A 223 17.73 18.56 10.29
N SER A 224 16.44 18.78 10.04
CA SER A 224 15.39 17.79 10.24
C SER A 224 14.67 17.56 8.92
N HIS A 225 14.55 16.31 8.50
CA HIS A 225 13.82 15.95 7.29
C HIS A 225 12.76 14.89 7.60
N THR A 226 11.50 15.19 7.32
CA THR A 226 10.38 14.27 7.52
C THR A 226 9.91 13.70 6.19
N ILE A 227 9.95 12.39 6.09
CA ILE A 227 9.41 11.57 5.01
C ILE A 227 7.99 11.17 5.41
N GLN A 228 6.99 11.56 4.60
CA GLN A 228 5.61 11.10 4.73
C GLN A 228 5.35 10.03 3.68
N LEU A 229 5.12 8.79 4.11
CA LEU A 229 4.92 7.66 3.19
C LEU A 229 3.49 7.66 2.66
N GLY A 230 3.37 7.72 1.34
CA GLY A 230 2.08 7.65 0.65
C GLY A 230 1.30 6.35 0.95
N PRO A 231 -0.02 6.32 0.65
CA PRO A 231 -0.87 5.15 0.87
C PRO A 231 -0.47 3.89 0.12
N SER A 232 0.44 3.97 -0.85
CA SER A 232 1.04 2.82 -1.56
C SER A 232 2.55 2.75 -1.42
N GLU A 233 3.15 3.68 -0.68
CA GLU A 233 4.59 3.74 -0.46
C GLU A 233 4.97 2.93 0.77
N PHE A 234 6.03 2.13 0.65
CA PHE A 234 6.61 1.32 1.70
C PHE A 234 8.13 1.23 1.53
N VAL A 235 8.83 1.04 2.65
CA VAL A 235 10.29 1.00 2.68
C VAL A 235 10.77 -0.40 2.29
N LYS A 236 11.61 -0.47 1.25
CA LYS A 236 12.27 -1.68 0.72
C LYS A 236 13.65 -1.94 1.33
N GLY A 237 14.15 -1.03 2.15
CA GLY A 237 15.42 -1.21 2.84
C GLY A 237 16.04 0.11 3.26
N ILE A 238 17.18 0.00 3.93
CA ILE A 238 18.01 1.13 4.30
C ILE A 238 19.46 0.87 3.88
N SER A 239 20.19 1.94 3.61
CA SER A 239 21.63 1.90 3.42
C SER A 239 22.27 3.11 4.08
N GLY A 240 23.60 3.11 4.21
CA GLY A 240 24.30 4.21 4.85
C GLY A 240 25.75 3.88 5.10
N THR A 241 26.37 4.65 6.00
CA THR A 241 27.74 4.40 6.44
C THR A 241 27.86 4.49 7.96
N VAL A 242 28.76 3.70 8.53
CA VAL A 242 29.17 3.73 9.93
C VAL A 242 30.57 4.32 10.02
N GLY A 243 30.77 5.35 10.82
CA GLY A 243 32.02 6.08 10.86
C GLY A 243 32.33 6.69 12.23
N LEU A 244 33.61 6.99 12.44
CA LEU A 244 34.08 7.67 13.63
C LEU A 244 33.78 9.17 13.55
N TYR A 245 33.01 9.67 14.50
CA TYR A 245 32.78 11.10 14.68
C TYR A 245 33.00 11.49 16.13
N ARG A 246 33.97 12.39 16.36
CA ARG A 246 34.36 12.84 17.72
C ARG A 246 34.67 11.66 18.66
N SER A 247 35.37 10.67 18.14
CA SER A 247 35.74 9.42 18.83
C SER A 247 34.58 8.46 19.16
N CYS A 248 33.37 8.72 18.65
CA CYS A 248 32.24 7.80 18.73
C CYS A 248 32.03 7.11 17.37
N ASN A 249 31.90 5.80 17.35
CA ASN A 249 31.51 5.07 16.13
C ASN A 249 29.99 5.11 15.99
N VAL A 250 29.48 5.80 14.97
CA VAL A 250 28.05 6.15 14.84
C VAL A 250 27.56 5.97 13.40
N ILE A 251 26.25 6.06 13.19
CA ILE A 251 25.67 6.15 11.84
C ILE A 251 26.05 7.50 11.22
N ALA A 252 27.01 7.48 10.30
CA ALA A 252 27.54 8.66 9.64
C ALA A 252 26.66 9.10 8.46
N SER A 253 25.99 8.16 7.79
CA SER A 253 24.89 8.48 6.89
C SER A 253 23.77 7.45 6.92
N LEU A 254 22.57 7.89 6.53
CA LEU A 254 21.40 7.03 6.36
C LEU A 254 20.62 7.41 5.10
N THR A 255 20.24 6.40 4.33
CA THR A 255 19.42 6.48 3.13
C THR A 255 18.23 5.52 3.29
N ILE A 256 17.02 6.01 3.00
CA ILE A 256 15.79 5.22 3.04
C ILE A 256 15.37 4.93 1.60
N VAL A 257 15.25 3.65 1.25
CA VAL A 257 14.83 3.22 -0.09
C VAL A 257 13.38 2.75 -0.02
N THR A 258 12.48 3.37 -0.80
CA THR A 258 11.08 2.94 -0.92
C THR A 258 10.80 2.31 -2.28
N ASN A 259 9.62 1.72 -2.44
CA ASN A 259 9.13 1.28 -3.75
C ASN A 259 8.86 2.44 -4.73
N ALA A 260 8.82 3.69 -4.25
CA ALA A 260 8.55 4.86 -5.08
C ALA A 260 9.82 5.65 -5.42
N LYS A 261 10.70 5.90 -4.42
CA LYS A 261 11.92 6.67 -4.60
C LYS A 261 12.91 6.43 -3.44
N THR A 262 14.06 7.08 -3.51
CA THR A 262 15.08 7.05 -2.46
C THR A 262 15.15 8.41 -1.76
N TYR A 263 15.32 8.40 -0.43
CA TYR A 263 15.47 9.59 0.41
C TYR A 263 16.82 9.58 1.11
N GLY A 264 17.49 10.74 1.12
CA GLY A 264 18.84 10.90 1.65
C GLY A 264 19.90 10.94 0.53
N PRO A 265 21.18 10.68 0.86
CA PRO A 265 21.68 10.36 2.19
C PRO A 265 21.52 11.52 3.18
N PHE A 266 21.21 11.20 4.43
CA PHE A 266 21.22 12.13 5.55
C PHE A 266 22.53 11.98 6.31
N GLY A 267 23.25 13.08 6.56
CA GLY A 267 24.64 13.04 7.01
C GLY A 267 25.63 13.09 5.82
N LEU A 268 26.92 13.30 6.10
CA LEU A 268 27.95 13.47 5.06
C LEU A 268 28.60 12.16 4.61
N GLY A 269 28.39 11.07 5.35
CA GLY A 269 28.63 9.72 4.85
C GLY A 269 30.06 9.18 4.96
N ASP A 270 30.95 9.80 5.71
CA ASP A 270 32.29 9.23 5.94
C ASP A 270 32.22 7.90 6.73
N GLY A 271 32.87 6.85 6.23
CA GLY A 271 33.01 5.57 6.95
C GLY A 271 32.72 4.33 6.11
N THR A 272 32.47 3.21 6.80
CA THR A 272 32.21 1.89 6.20
C THR A 272 30.75 1.78 5.77
N PRO A 273 30.46 1.45 4.49
CA PRO A 273 29.09 1.32 4.01
C PRO A 273 28.38 0.10 4.56
N PHE A 274 27.07 0.24 4.72
CA PHE A 274 26.16 -0.86 5.04
C PHE A 274 24.88 -0.77 4.21
N THR A 275 24.25 -1.92 3.99
CA THR A 275 22.95 -2.04 3.35
C THR A 275 22.16 -3.13 4.05
N VAL A 276 20.88 -2.88 4.28
CA VAL A 276 19.90 -3.88 4.69
C VAL A 276 18.89 -4.04 3.55
N PRO A 277 19.17 -4.93 2.59
CA PRO A 277 18.21 -5.22 1.53
C PRO A 277 17.08 -6.06 2.11
N VAL A 278 15.85 -5.70 1.77
CA VAL A 278 14.65 -6.48 2.14
C VAL A 278 14.18 -7.21 0.88
N GLU A 279 13.87 -8.50 1.00
CA GLU A 279 13.35 -9.30 -0.12
C GLU A 279 12.06 -8.69 -0.68
N ASP A 280 11.73 -8.98 -1.95
CA ASP A 280 10.60 -8.33 -2.64
C ASP A 280 9.23 -8.51 -1.96
N ASN A 281 9.06 -9.53 -1.13
CA ASN A 281 7.82 -9.83 -0.41
C ASN A 281 7.75 -9.21 1.00
N HIS A 282 8.75 -8.40 1.35
CA HIS A 282 8.92 -7.86 2.68
C HIS A 282 9.05 -6.33 2.65
N SER A 283 8.76 -5.69 3.78
CA SER A 283 8.95 -4.24 3.93
C SER A 283 9.42 -3.88 5.33
N VAL A 284 10.16 -2.78 5.46
CA VAL A 284 10.53 -2.21 6.76
C VAL A 284 9.31 -1.51 7.37
N VAL A 285 8.93 -1.94 8.57
CA VAL A 285 7.73 -1.46 9.28
C VAL A 285 8.05 -0.70 10.56
N GLY A 286 9.31 -0.71 10.99
CA GLY A 286 9.79 0.00 12.18
C GLY A 286 11.31 -0.07 12.30
N PHE A 287 11.83 0.62 13.31
CA PHE A 287 13.26 0.62 13.63
C PHE A 287 13.50 0.23 15.07
N PHE A 288 14.72 -0.17 15.37
CA PHE A 288 15.30 -0.27 16.71
C PHE A 288 16.77 0.14 16.60
N GLY A 289 17.49 0.27 17.70
CA GLY A 289 18.90 0.64 17.60
C GLY A 289 19.56 0.98 18.91
N ARG A 290 20.57 1.84 18.83
CA ARG A 290 21.27 2.42 19.97
C ARG A 290 21.44 3.90 19.74
N SER A 291 21.20 4.70 20.75
CA SER A 291 21.39 6.15 20.65
C SER A 291 21.83 6.78 21.95
N SER A 292 22.50 7.92 21.81
CA SER A 292 22.85 8.84 22.88
C SER A 292 22.72 10.27 22.38
N ARG A 293 23.83 10.97 22.17
CA ARG A 293 23.87 12.26 21.47
C ARG A 293 23.69 12.08 19.96
N TYR A 294 24.14 10.95 19.43
CA TYR A 294 24.03 10.59 18.02
C TYR A 294 23.28 9.26 17.90
N LEU A 295 22.94 8.87 16.68
CA LEU A 295 22.47 7.52 16.40
C LEU A 295 23.69 6.60 16.33
N ASP A 296 23.95 5.84 17.38
CA ASP A 296 25.10 4.95 17.50
C ASP A 296 24.94 3.71 16.59
N ALA A 297 23.75 3.11 16.57
CA ALA A 297 23.43 1.96 15.71
C ALA A 297 21.94 1.93 15.31
N ILE A 298 21.64 1.31 14.18
CA ILE A 298 20.27 1.16 13.66
C ILE A 298 19.99 -0.25 13.16
N GLY A 299 18.82 -0.77 13.50
CA GLY A 299 18.24 -1.99 12.97
C GLY A 299 16.81 -1.75 12.51
N VAL A 300 16.27 -2.71 11.76
CA VAL A 300 14.93 -2.61 11.16
C VAL A 300 14.04 -3.77 11.58
N TYR A 301 12.76 -3.47 11.77
CA TYR A 301 11.70 -4.46 11.80
C TYR A 301 11.20 -4.70 10.38
N VAL A 302 11.17 -5.95 9.95
CA VAL A 302 10.79 -6.37 8.60
C VAL A 302 9.57 -7.28 8.68
N ALA A 303 8.50 -6.94 7.96
CA ALA A 303 7.28 -7.73 7.91
C ALA A 303 7.09 -8.40 6.55
N THR A 304 6.66 -9.67 6.54
CA THR A 304 6.14 -10.35 5.34
C THR A 304 4.79 -9.76 4.95
N THR A 305 4.61 -9.43 3.67
CA THR A 305 3.26 -9.17 3.15
C THR A 305 2.62 -10.53 2.88
N THR A 306 1.69 -10.96 3.72
CA THR A 306 1.04 -12.26 3.58
C THR A 306 0.33 -12.32 2.23
N MET A 307 0.86 -13.14 1.31
CA MET A 307 0.17 -13.53 0.10
C MET A 307 -1.04 -14.36 0.53
N ASN A 308 -2.25 -13.84 0.37
CA ASN A 308 -3.39 -14.75 0.26
C ASN A 308 -3.15 -15.56 -1.02
N GLN A 309 -2.60 -16.76 -0.86
CA GLN A 309 -2.76 -17.79 -1.88
C GLN A 309 -4.27 -17.96 -2.06
N GLY A 310 -4.79 -17.38 -3.14
CA GLY A 310 -6.10 -17.73 -3.64
C GLY A 310 -6.11 -19.24 -3.80
N CYS A 311 -7.07 -19.87 -3.15
CA CYS A 311 -7.39 -21.27 -3.35
C CYS A 311 -7.81 -21.43 -4.81
N CYS A 312 -6.84 -21.72 -5.67
CA CYS A 312 -7.03 -22.04 -7.07
C CYS A 312 -6.08 -23.21 -7.39
N ASP A 313 -6.31 -24.34 -6.72
CA ASP A 313 -5.96 -25.63 -7.31
C ASP A 313 -7.13 -25.99 -8.24
N PHE A 314 -6.86 -25.99 -9.55
CA PHE A 314 -7.67 -26.66 -10.55
C PHE A 314 -6.89 -27.86 -11.09
#